data_AF-K2BRM2-F1
#
_entry.id   AF-K2BRM2-F1
#
_cell.length_a   1.000
_cell.length_b   1.000
_cell.length_c   1.000
_cell.angle_alpha   90.00
_cell.angle_beta   90.00
_cell.angle_gamma   90.00
#
_symmetry.space_group_name_H-M   'P 1'
#
loop_
_entity.id
_entity.type
_entity.pdbx_description
1 polymer ?
#
loop_
_entity_poly.entity_id
_entity_poly.type
_entity_poly.pdbx_seq_one_letter_code
_entity_poly.pdbx_strand_id
1 'polypeptide(L)'
;MNEDTGRQLAQKEATPNKEVNLSKPEVLLIFGQGPVIDNITKANASESNTQRGQEDINFWSRDLALAACILFEKGAVKNFAVMGGPTGGQSFASEAELIKREMTRNGVPEESVEVEVESTDTIRNIVNYLGLHESPGEAIDAQAYNILTTSYHSRRVNVLMKLFALNVTNSFTSSGVFRFNGRTYKGELTEDSSKWDSSLLNELDARENMDDNRYYSDKKGTERRPFSDRFIKEAVWTREIMERPEIFLQYINRINNNERIEAILDITEKLWPGLLKSKYNIDRNNQGIKTIKSMLPELIGEYHGISEDVISRWENDERSGNIPVEVENRLKFLG
;
A
#
# COMPACT_ATOMS: atom_id res chain seq x y z
N MET A 1 45.30 43.94 -7.87
CA MET A 1 43.86 44.24 -8.04
C MET A 1 43.31 43.06 -8.82
N ASN A 2 42.75 42.05 -8.15
CA ASN A 2 41.32 41.97 -7.73
C ASN A 2 40.41 42.30 -8.91
N GLU A 3 39.38 41.57 -9.28
CA GLU A 3 38.73 40.30 -8.87
C GLU A 3 37.65 40.19 -9.95
N ASP A 4 37.50 39.07 -10.67
CA ASP A 4 36.24 38.83 -11.37
C ASP A 4 35.95 37.33 -11.42
N THR A 5 35.23 36.89 -10.40
CA THR A 5 34.75 35.52 -10.16
C THR A 5 33.48 35.27 -10.98
N GLY A 6 33.66 35.06 -12.29
CA GLY A 6 32.61 34.56 -13.18
C GLY A 6 32.43 33.05 -13.04
N ARG A 7 31.53 32.62 -12.15
CA ARG A 7 31.05 31.23 -12.02
C ARG A 7 30.53 30.71 -13.37
N GLN A 8 31.28 29.81 -14.01
CA GLN A 8 30.74 28.92 -15.03
C GLN A 8 29.88 27.85 -14.33
N LEU A 9 28.58 28.09 -14.27
CA LEU A 9 27.60 27.04 -14.01
C LEU A 9 27.51 26.16 -15.26
N ALA A 10 28.01 24.94 -15.14
CA ALA A 10 27.78 23.89 -16.11
C ALA A 10 26.27 23.72 -16.29
N GLN A 11 25.80 23.97 -17.53
CA GLN A 11 24.49 23.54 -17.98
C GLN A 11 24.45 22.00 -17.88
N LYS A 12 23.88 21.50 -16.79
CA LYS A 12 23.35 20.13 -16.76
C LYS A 12 22.13 20.15 -17.67
N GLU A 13 22.32 19.66 -18.90
CA GLU A 13 21.24 19.34 -19.81
C GLU A 13 20.22 18.47 -19.04
N ALA A 14 18.99 18.97 -18.99
CA ALA A 14 17.87 18.24 -18.42
C ALA A 14 17.68 16.96 -19.24
N THR A 15 17.89 15.81 -18.61
CA THR A 15 17.54 14.52 -19.18
C THR A 15 16.05 14.55 -19.52
N PRO A 16 15.64 14.21 -20.76
CA PRO A 16 14.24 14.27 -21.15
C PRO A 16 13.41 13.37 -20.23
N ASN A 17 12.27 13.89 -19.77
CA ASN A 17 11.23 13.12 -19.12
C ASN A 17 11.01 11.82 -19.89
N LYS A 18 11.14 10.67 -19.22
CA LYS A 18 10.66 9.39 -19.75
C LYS A 18 9.20 9.61 -20.17
N GLU A 19 8.93 9.52 -21.47
CA GLU A 19 7.56 9.46 -21.98
C GLU A 19 6.83 8.34 -21.24
N VAL A 20 5.80 8.73 -20.48
CA VAL A 20 4.86 7.79 -19.88
C VAL A 20 4.16 7.11 -21.04
N ASN A 21 4.40 5.81 -21.20
CA ASN A 21 3.83 5.02 -22.29
C ASN A 21 2.32 4.82 -22.03
N LEU A 22 1.50 5.72 -22.56
CA LEU A 22 0.02 5.79 -22.42
C LEU A 22 -0.76 4.63 -23.10
N SER A 23 -0.11 3.54 -23.49
CA SER A 23 -0.73 2.44 -24.24
C SER A 23 -1.29 1.31 -23.38
N LYS A 24 -0.99 1.28 -22.08
CA LYS A 24 -1.47 0.24 -21.15
C LYS A 24 -2.67 0.81 -20.37
N PRO A 25 -3.79 0.08 -20.24
CA PRO A 25 -4.90 0.55 -19.42
C PRO A 25 -4.36 0.74 -18.00
N GLU A 26 -4.35 1.94 -17.44
CA GLU A 26 -3.86 2.16 -16.08
C GLU A 26 -4.96 1.84 -15.06
N VAL A 27 -4.60 1.13 -13.99
CA VAL A 27 -5.49 0.86 -12.85
C VAL A 27 -4.89 1.44 -11.57
N LEU A 28 -5.70 2.10 -10.76
CA LEU A 28 -5.32 2.51 -9.41
C LEU A 28 -5.73 1.43 -8.42
N LEU A 29 -4.74 0.80 -7.81
CA LEU A 29 -4.91 -0.14 -6.71
C LEU A 29 -5.13 0.63 -5.41
N ILE A 30 -6.28 0.44 -4.78
CA ILE A 30 -6.66 1.07 -3.50
C ILE A 30 -6.70 0.00 -2.42
N PHE A 31 -5.91 0.20 -1.37
CA PHE A 31 -5.79 -0.76 -0.26
C PHE A 31 -6.63 -0.31 0.93
N GLY A 32 -7.73 -1.03 1.19
CA GLY A 32 -8.63 -0.79 2.32
C GLY A 32 -7.89 -0.74 3.66
N GLN A 33 -8.40 0.10 4.57
CA GLN A 33 -7.88 0.28 5.92
C GLN A 33 -8.93 -0.13 6.93
N GLY A 34 -8.73 -1.29 7.52
CA GLY A 34 -9.65 -1.83 8.50
C GLY A 34 -9.50 -1.17 9.87
N PRO A 35 -10.43 -1.48 10.80
CA PRO A 35 -11.62 -2.31 10.57
C PRO A 35 -12.76 -1.50 9.94
N VAL A 36 -13.77 -2.22 9.41
CA VAL A 36 -15.14 -1.69 9.26
C VAL A 36 -15.71 -1.41 10.65
N ILE A 37 -16.40 -0.28 10.80
CA ILE A 37 -16.81 0.25 12.09
C ILE A 37 -18.31 0.48 12.17
N ASP A 38 -18.84 0.54 13.39
CA ASP A 38 -20.18 1.06 13.65
C ASP A 38 -20.21 2.59 13.42
N ASN A 39 -21.21 3.07 12.68
CA ASN A 39 -21.27 4.47 12.27
C ASN A 39 -21.48 5.47 13.43
N ILE A 40 -21.99 5.02 14.59
CA ILE A 40 -22.26 5.86 15.78
C ILE A 40 -21.11 5.80 16.78
N THR A 41 -20.74 4.59 17.20
CA THR A 41 -19.76 4.33 18.27
C THR A 41 -18.32 4.36 17.76
N LYS A 42 -18.12 4.15 16.45
CA LYS A 42 -16.80 4.02 15.81
C LYS A 42 -15.97 2.85 16.35
N ALA A 43 -16.60 1.92 17.07
CA ALA A 43 -15.99 0.65 17.44
C ALA A 43 -15.95 -0.29 16.23
N ASN A 44 -15.13 -1.34 16.30
CA ASN A 44 -15.17 -2.40 15.30
C ASN A 44 -16.59 -2.98 15.22
N ALA A 45 -17.14 -3.12 14.00
CA ALA A 45 -18.51 -3.58 13.79
C ALA A 45 -18.74 -4.97 14.39
N SER A 46 -17.73 -5.86 14.38
CA SER A 46 -17.83 -7.20 14.97
C SER A 46 -17.85 -7.21 16.50
N GLU A 47 -17.35 -6.15 17.13
CA GLU A 47 -17.18 -6.03 18.59
C GLU A 47 -18.30 -5.20 19.24
N SER A 48 -19.23 -4.71 18.44
CA SER A 48 -20.33 -3.86 18.86
C SER A 48 -21.67 -4.47 18.44
N ASN A 49 -22.77 -4.04 19.06
CA ASN A 49 -24.13 -4.45 18.67
C ASN A 49 -24.57 -3.75 17.35
N THR A 50 -23.68 -3.71 16.36
CA THR A 50 -23.90 -3.07 15.06
C THR A 50 -24.98 -3.83 14.31
N GLN A 51 -26.01 -3.12 13.84
CA GLN A 51 -27.00 -3.71 12.95
C GLN A 51 -26.54 -3.59 11.50
N ARG A 52 -26.91 -4.55 10.65
CA ARG A 52 -26.62 -4.47 9.21
C ARG A 52 -27.21 -3.19 8.62
N GLY A 53 -26.41 -2.48 7.82
CA GLY A 53 -26.68 -1.14 7.31
C GLY A 53 -26.20 0.00 8.21
N GLN A 54 -25.68 -0.29 9.42
CA GLN A 54 -25.04 0.68 10.31
C GLN A 54 -23.51 0.60 10.24
N GLU A 55 -22.96 -0.35 9.50
CA GLU A 55 -21.53 -0.39 9.20
C GLU A 55 -21.08 0.79 8.33
N ASP A 56 -19.86 1.25 8.58
CA ASP A 56 -19.21 2.36 7.89
C ASP A 56 -17.71 2.08 7.79
N ILE A 57 -17.04 2.80 6.89
CA ILE A 57 -15.60 2.83 6.82
C ILE A 57 -15.04 3.79 7.87
N ASN A 58 -13.89 3.45 8.44
CA ASN A 58 -13.16 4.41 9.25
C ASN A 58 -12.67 5.59 8.41
N PHE A 59 -12.29 6.68 9.07
CA PHE A 59 -11.89 7.88 8.35
C PHE A 59 -10.70 7.67 7.40
N TRP A 60 -9.77 6.73 7.67
CA TRP A 60 -8.64 6.45 6.78
C TRP A 60 -9.09 5.85 5.44
N SER A 61 -10.01 4.89 5.49
CA SER A 61 -10.63 4.31 4.30
C SER A 61 -11.50 5.35 3.57
N ARG A 62 -12.15 6.25 4.31
CA ARG A 62 -12.87 7.38 3.72
C ARG A 62 -11.94 8.32 2.97
N ASP A 63 -10.77 8.61 3.52
CA ASP A 63 -9.78 9.45 2.85
C ASP A 63 -9.26 8.83 1.56
N LEU A 64 -9.10 7.51 1.53
CA LEU A 64 -8.75 6.79 0.31
C LEU A 64 -9.84 6.98 -0.76
N ALA A 65 -11.10 6.82 -0.38
CA ALA A 65 -12.22 7.04 -1.30
C ALA A 65 -12.23 8.48 -1.85
N LEU A 66 -12.10 9.48 -0.98
CA LEU A 66 -12.11 10.89 -1.38
C LEU A 66 -10.87 11.28 -2.20
N ALA A 67 -9.69 10.77 -1.85
CA ALA A 67 -8.48 10.98 -2.64
C ALA A 67 -8.61 10.34 -4.04
N ALA A 68 -9.21 9.16 -4.15
CA ALA A 68 -9.49 8.55 -5.44
C ALA A 68 -10.45 9.39 -6.28
N CYS A 69 -11.48 9.99 -5.67
CA CYS A 69 -12.39 10.93 -6.35
C CYS A 69 -11.64 12.16 -6.88
N ILE A 70 -10.75 12.75 -6.08
CA ILE A 70 -9.93 13.89 -6.53
C ILE A 70 -9.03 13.50 -7.72
N LEU A 71 -8.43 12.30 -7.71
CA LEU A 71 -7.63 11.80 -8.83
C LEU A 71 -8.48 11.59 -10.09
N PHE A 72 -9.71 11.09 -9.94
CA PHE A 72 -10.67 10.94 -11.02
C PHE A 72 -11.09 12.28 -11.63
N GLU A 73 -11.51 13.24 -10.79
CA GLU A 73 -11.94 14.59 -11.21
C GLU A 73 -10.84 15.33 -11.98
N LYS A 74 -9.57 15.12 -11.61
CA LYS A 74 -8.41 15.70 -12.30
C LYS A 74 -8.00 14.92 -13.56
N GLY A 75 -8.69 13.83 -13.89
CA GLY A 75 -8.41 12.98 -15.05
C GLY A 75 -7.13 12.15 -14.93
N ALA A 76 -6.55 12.05 -13.73
CA ALA A 76 -5.30 11.33 -13.51
C ALA A 76 -5.48 9.80 -13.52
N VAL A 77 -6.68 9.32 -13.14
CA VAL A 77 -7.01 7.89 -13.10
C VAL A 77 -8.44 7.69 -13.59
N LYS A 78 -8.68 6.60 -14.32
CA LYS A 78 -10.00 6.23 -14.85
C LYS A 78 -10.54 4.89 -14.36
N ASN A 79 -9.67 3.95 -13.98
CA ASN A 79 -10.07 2.62 -13.54
C ASN A 79 -9.50 2.35 -12.15
N PHE A 80 -10.30 1.72 -11.30
CA PHE A 80 -9.99 1.50 -9.89
C PHE A 80 -10.17 0.03 -9.54
N ALA A 81 -9.24 -0.50 -8.76
CA ALA A 81 -9.39 -1.78 -8.09
C ALA A 81 -9.26 -1.55 -6.59
N VAL A 82 -10.37 -1.73 -5.87
CA VAL A 82 -10.43 -1.54 -4.42
C VAL A 82 -10.35 -2.90 -3.75
N MET A 83 -9.38 -3.08 -2.86
CA MET A 83 -9.13 -4.37 -2.20
C MET A 83 -9.31 -4.24 -0.69
N GLY A 84 -10.05 -5.16 -0.09
CA GLY A 84 -10.24 -5.22 1.36
C GLY A 84 -11.47 -6.03 1.73
N GLY A 85 -11.27 -7.03 2.59
CA GLY A 85 -12.31 -7.97 2.98
C GLY A 85 -13.22 -7.52 4.12
N PRO A 86 -13.97 -8.46 4.73
CA PRO A 86 -15.00 -8.17 5.73
C PRO A 86 -14.42 -8.04 7.14
N THR A 87 -13.62 -7.00 7.40
CA THR A 87 -12.98 -6.80 8.72
C THR A 87 -13.95 -6.46 9.86
N GLY A 88 -15.19 -6.09 9.54
CA GLY A 88 -16.28 -5.93 10.51
C GLY A 88 -17.01 -7.24 10.84
N GLY A 89 -16.66 -8.35 10.20
CA GLY A 89 -17.33 -9.64 10.31
C GLY A 89 -18.08 -10.03 9.02
N GLN A 90 -18.23 -11.34 8.81
CA GLN A 90 -18.77 -11.95 7.58
C GLN A 90 -20.20 -11.51 7.21
N SER A 91 -20.96 -10.98 8.18
CA SER A 91 -22.33 -10.51 7.98
C SER A 91 -22.44 -9.08 7.46
N PHE A 92 -21.33 -8.32 7.43
CA PHE A 92 -21.28 -6.93 7.02
C PHE A 92 -20.60 -6.77 5.66
N ALA A 93 -20.84 -5.62 5.02
CA ALA A 93 -20.15 -5.27 3.79
C ALA A 93 -18.62 -5.24 4.00
N SER A 94 -17.87 -5.57 2.95
CA SER A 94 -16.42 -5.52 2.99
C SER A 94 -15.91 -4.07 2.97
N GLU A 95 -14.65 -3.86 3.35
CA GLU A 95 -14.00 -2.56 3.22
C GLU A 95 -14.05 -2.06 1.77
N ALA A 96 -13.78 -2.96 0.81
CA ALA A 96 -13.77 -2.60 -0.60
C ALA A 96 -15.16 -2.15 -1.10
N GLU A 97 -16.22 -2.84 -0.69
CA GLU A 97 -17.59 -2.46 -1.04
C GLU A 97 -17.96 -1.09 -0.48
N LEU A 98 -17.61 -0.82 0.78
CA LEU A 98 -17.92 0.45 1.43
C LEU A 98 -17.10 1.61 0.83
N ILE A 99 -15.83 1.40 0.50
CA ILE A 99 -15.00 2.40 -0.20
C ILE A 99 -15.56 2.67 -1.60
N LYS A 100 -15.92 1.63 -2.38
CA LYS A 100 -16.58 1.79 -3.69
C LYS A 100 -17.85 2.61 -3.57
N ARG A 101 -18.67 2.34 -2.54
CA ARG A 101 -19.92 3.07 -2.29
C ARG A 101 -19.65 4.56 -2.03
N GLU A 102 -18.62 4.87 -1.25
CA GLU A 102 -18.22 6.25 -0.98
C GLU A 102 -17.69 6.95 -2.24
N MET A 103 -16.87 6.28 -3.06
CA MET A 103 -16.41 6.81 -4.34
C MET A 103 -17.57 7.11 -5.30
N THR A 104 -18.52 6.18 -5.39
CA THR A 104 -19.66 6.29 -6.31
C THR A 104 -20.59 7.45 -5.91
N ARG A 105 -20.81 7.64 -4.60
CA ARG A 105 -21.55 8.80 -4.08
C ARG A 105 -20.90 10.14 -4.41
N ASN A 106 -19.58 10.16 -4.59
CA ASN A 106 -18.79 11.36 -4.90
C ASN A 106 -18.42 11.45 -6.39
N GLY A 107 -19.16 10.78 -7.27
CA GLY A 107 -19.12 11.03 -8.71
C GLY A 107 -18.24 10.10 -9.54
N VAL A 108 -17.57 9.11 -8.93
CA VAL A 108 -16.87 8.06 -9.70
C VAL A 108 -17.90 7.06 -10.26
N PRO A 109 -17.92 6.76 -11.56
CA PRO A 109 -18.87 5.80 -12.14
C PRO A 109 -18.69 4.39 -11.56
N GLU A 110 -19.78 3.70 -11.24
CA GLU A 110 -19.75 2.39 -10.58
C GLU A 110 -19.00 1.33 -11.42
N GLU A 111 -19.14 1.40 -12.74
CA GLU A 111 -18.49 0.53 -13.72
C GLU A 111 -16.98 0.71 -13.81
N SER A 112 -16.46 1.83 -13.30
CA SER A 112 -15.01 2.11 -13.26
C SER A 112 -14.32 1.53 -12.01
N VAL A 113 -15.11 1.01 -11.07
CA VAL A 113 -14.63 0.52 -9.77
C VAL A 113 -14.88 -0.96 -9.62
N GLU A 114 -13.82 -1.73 -9.67
CA GLU A 114 -13.79 -3.15 -9.30
C GLU A 114 -13.47 -3.32 -7.81
N VAL A 115 -13.97 -4.41 -7.22
CA VAL A 115 -13.74 -4.76 -5.81
C VAL A 115 -13.20 -6.18 -5.66
N GLU A 116 -12.20 -6.33 -4.80
CA GLU A 116 -11.72 -7.60 -4.28
C GLU A 116 -12.07 -7.66 -2.78
N VAL A 117 -12.88 -8.64 -2.39
CA VAL A 117 -13.57 -8.66 -1.08
C VAL A 117 -13.18 -9.83 -0.19
N GLU A 118 -12.27 -10.70 -0.62
CA GLU A 118 -11.91 -11.92 0.11
C GLU A 118 -10.67 -11.74 0.99
N SER A 119 -9.86 -10.73 0.71
CA SER A 119 -8.57 -10.55 1.35
C SER A 119 -8.66 -10.17 2.83
N THR A 120 -7.81 -10.80 3.62
CA THR A 120 -7.68 -10.56 5.06
C THR A 120 -6.44 -9.75 5.43
N ASP A 121 -5.55 -9.50 4.46
CA ASP A 121 -4.30 -8.76 4.62
C ASP A 121 -3.80 -8.22 3.26
N THR A 122 -2.78 -7.37 3.31
CA THR A 122 -2.24 -6.71 2.11
C THR A 122 -1.54 -7.66 1.14
N ILE A 123 -0.99 -8.80 1.58
CA ILE A 123 -0.43 -9.79 0.65
C ILE A 123 -1.55 -10.46 -0.15
N ARG A 124 -2.63 -10.84 0.54
CA ARG A 124 -3.81 -11.44 -0.10
C ARG A 124 -4.50 -10.46 -1.05
N ASN A 125 -4.58 -9.17 -0.70
CA ASN A 125 -5.10 -8.13 -1.61
C ASN A 125 -4.41 -8.24 -2.98
N ILE A 126 -3.07 -8.27 -2.97
CA ILE A 126 -2.25 -8.30 -4.19
C ILE A 126 -2.41 -9.62 -4.92
N VAL A 127 -2.27 -10.74 -4.20
CA VAL A 127 -2.28 -12.07 -4.81
C VAL A 127 -3.64 -12.42 -5.39
N ASN A 128 -4.72 -12.11 -4.69
CA ASN A 128 -6.08 -12.34 -5.18
C ASN A 128 -6.34 -11.51 -6.44
N TYR A 129 -5.96 -10.23 -6.43
CA TYR A 129 -6.08 -9.36 -7.59
C TYR A 129 -5.30 -9.92 -8.79
N LEU A 130 -4.01 -10.21 -8.63
CA LEU A 130 -3.20 -10.79 -9.71
C LEU A 130 -3.73 -12.14 -10.20
N GLY A 131 -4.26 -12.97 -9.30
CA GLY A 131 -4.87 -14.26 -9.63
C GLY A 131 -6.17 -14.15 -10.44
N LEU A 132 -6.89 -13.03 -10.34
CA LEU A 132 -8.11 -12.76 -11.12
C LEU A 132 -7.81 -12.10 -12.46
N HIS A 133 -6.78 -11.25 -12.51
CA HIS A 133 -6.56 -10.36 -13.66
C HIS A 133 -5.42 -10.78 -14.58
N GLU A 134 -4.50 -11.64 -14.14
CA GLU A 134 -3.40 -12.06 -14.99
C GLU A 134 -3.62 -13.44 -15.58
N SER A 135 -3.18 -13.59 -16.84
CA SER A 135 -3.24 -14.86 -17.55
C SER A 135 -1.87 -15.56 -17.63
N PRO A 136 -1.83 -16.91 -17.72
CA PRO A 136 -0.60 -17.61 -18.01
C PRO A 136 -0.04 -17.19 -19.38
N GLY A 137 1.18 -16.63 -19.40
CA GLY A 137 1.86 -16.18 -20.62
C GLY A 137 1.64 -14.72 -21.00
N GLU A 138 0.93 -13.96 -20.18
CA GLU A 138 0.91 -12.50 -20.28
C GLU A 138 2.26 -11.91 -19.86
N ALA A 139 2.74 -10.89 -20.57
CA ALA A 139 3.96 -10.20 -20.19
C ALA A 139 3.80 -9.56 -18.80
N ILE A 140 4.78 -9.72 -17.92
CA ILE A 140 4.73 -9.20 -16.54
C ILE A 140 4.46 -7.67 -16.46
N ASP A 141 4.82 -6.92 -17.50
CA ASP A 141 4.64 -5.48 -17.57
C ASP A 141 3.40 -5.05 -18.36
N ALA A 142 2.57 -5.98 -18.85
CA ALA A 142 1.40 -5.69 -19.67
C ALA A 142 0.44 -4.67 -19.03
N GLN A 143 0.34 -4.69 -17.71
CA GLN A 143 -0.46 -3.79 -16.90
C GLN A 143 0.42 -2.76 -16.18
N ALA A 144 0.03 -1.48 -16.26
CA ALA A 144 0.62 -0.41 -15.46
C ALA A 144 -0.24 -0.15 -14.22
N TYR A 145 0.40 -0.06 -13.06
CA TYR A 145 -0.28 0.09 -11.78
C TYR A 145 0.02 1.46 -11.18
N ASN A 146 -1.02 2.18 -10.81
CA ASN A 146 -0.93 3.25 -9.83
C ASN A 146 -1.32 2.66 -8.47
N ILE A 147 -0.78 3.19 -7.37
CA ILE A 147 -1.18 2.77 -6.02
C ILE A 147 -1.68 3.96 -5.21
N LEU A 148 -2.73 3.76 -4.42
CA LEU A 148 -3.22 4.72 -3.44
C LEU A 148 -3.33 4.06 -2.06
N THR A 149 -2.63 4.63 -1.09
CA THR A 149 -2.57 4.14 0.29
C THR A 149 -2.74 5.26 1.29
N THR A 150 -2.82 4.94 2.58
CA THR A 150 -2.59 5.94 3.63
C THR A 150 -1.08 6.18 3.77
N SER A 151 -0.70 7.30 4.38
CA SER A 151 0.71 7.64 4.58
C SER A 151 1.45 6.60 5.43
N TYR A 152 0.84 6.12 6.52
CA TYR A 152 1.47 5.12 7.39
C TYR A 152 1.60 3.73 6.72
N HIS A 153 0.69 3.37 5.82
CA HIS A 153 0.68 2.07 5.13
C HIS A 153 1.61 2.03 3.91
N SER A 154 2.00 3.20 3.40
CA SER A 154 2.75 3.34 2.15
C SER A 154 4.05 2.53 2.12
N ARG A 155 4.82 2.50 3.23
CA ARG A 155 6.10 1.74 3.30
C ARG A 155 5.89 0.27 2.98
N ARG A 156 4.90 -0.36 3.64
CA ARG A 156 4.55 -1.77 3.43
C ARG A 156 4.11 -2.03 2.00
N VAL A 157 3.17 -1.24 1.49
CA VAL A 157 2.63 -1.44 0.14
C VAL A 157 3.72 -1.29 -0.91
N ASN A 158 4.54 -0.24 -0.84
CA ASN A 158 5.63 -0.04 -1.79
C ASN A 158 6.64 -1.21 -1.78
N VAL A 159 6.98 -1.74 -0.61
CA VAL A 159 7.82 -2.95 -0.50
C VAL A 159 7.16 -4.14 -1.18
N LEU A 160 5.87 -4.38 -0.90
CA LEU A 160 5.13 -5.48 -1.50
C LEU A 160 4.99 -5.35 -3.01
N MET A 161 4.69 -4.17 -3.55
CA MET A 161 4.62 -3.94 -5.01
C MET A 161 5.90 -4.38 -5.70
N LYS A 162 7.05 -4.06 -5.10
CA LYS A 162 8.35 -4.42 -5.63
C LYS A 162 8.63 -5.92 -5.48
N LEU A 163 8.33 -6.51 -4.33
CA LEU A 163 8.45 -7.97 -4.12
C LEU A 163 7.60 -8.78 -5.09
N PHE A 164 6.38 -8.31 -5.41
CA PHE A 164 5.47 -8.91 -6.37
C PHE A 164 5.77 -8.53 -7.84
N ALA A 165 6.85 -7.78 -8.07
CA ALA A 165 7.31 -7.32 -9.38
C ALA A 165 6.24 -6.53 -10.17
N LEU A 166 5.40 -5.74 -9.48
CA LEU A 166 4.41 -4.88 -10.15
C LEU A 166 5.11 -3.71 -10.84
N ASN A 167 4.67 -3.42 -12.07
CA ASN A 167 5.06 -2.24 -12.82
C ASN A 167 4.30 -1.00 -12.29
N VAL A 168 4.74 -0.48 -11.14
CA VAL A 168 4.14 0.70 -10.51
C VAL A 168 4.65 1.98 -11.18
N THR A 169 3.74 2.76 -11.75
CA THR A 169 4.05 4.04 -12.41
C THR A 169 3.96 5.22 -11.45
N ASN A 170 2.92 5.26 -10.61
CA ASN A 170 2.78 6.29 -9.58
C ASN A 170 2.37 5.70 -8.23
N SER A 171 2.82 6.34 -7.16
CA SER A 171 2.46 6.02 -5.78
C SER A 171 1.90 7.25 -5.09
N PHE A 172 0.64 7.16 -4.67
CA PHE A 172 -0.10 8.22 -4.00
C PHE A 172 -0.37 7.83 -2.56
N THR A 173 -0.35 8.84 -1.67
CA THR A 173 -0.99 8.74 -0.36
C THR A 173 -2.22 9.63 -0.34
N SER A 174 -3.28 9.24 0.39
CA SER A 174 -4.48 10.09 0.51
C SER A 174 -4.14 11.51 1.01
N SER A 175 -3.28 11.61 2.03
CA SER A 175 -2.78 12.89 2.51
C SER A 175 -1.95 13.66 1.48
N GLY A 176 -1.16 12.97 0.65
CA GLY A 176 -0.42 13.59 -0.45
C GLY A 176 -1.36 14.21 -1.50
N VAL A 177 -2.43 13.49 -1.86
CA VAL A 177 -3.47 13.98 -2.76
C VAL A 177 -4.20 15.18 -2.15
N PHE A 178 -4.55 15.12 -0.87
CA PHE A 178 -5.21 16.24 -0.18
C PHE A 178 -4.30 17.46 -0.06
N ARG A 179 -3.01 17.28 0.22
CA ARG A 179 -2.02 18.38 0.24
C ARG A 179 -1.88 19.03 -1.12
N PHE A 180 -1.84 18.23 -2.19
CA PHE A 180 -1.85 18.75 -3.56
C PHE A 180 -3.13 19.55 -3.83
N ASN A 181 -4.29 19.01 -3.45
CA ASN A 181 -5.57 19.69 -3.66
C ASN A 181 -5.69 20.98 -2.84
N GLY A 182 -5.27 20.99 -1.58
CA GLY A 182 -5.27 22.17 -0.71
C GLY A 182 -4.32 23.28 -1.16
N ARG A 183 -3.36 22.98 -2.05
CA ARG A 183 -2.46 23.95 -2.69
C ARG A 183 -2.90 24.33 -4.11
N THR A 184 -4.04 23.81 -4.57
CA THR A 184 -4.60 24.11 -5.90
C THR A 184 -5.60 25.26 -5.78
N TYR A 185 -5.45 26.29 -6.61
CA TYR A 185 -6.39 27.41 -6.71
C TYR A 185 -6.79 27.61 -8.17
N LYS A 186 -8.11 27.65 -8.44
CA LYS A 186 -8.67 27.73 -9.81
C LYS A 186 -8.10 26.67 -10.77
N GLY A 187 -7.85 25.47 -10.25
CA GLY A 187 -7.35 24.33 -11.04
C GLY A 187 -5.83 24.26 -11.18
N GLU A 188 -5.08 25.25 -10.69
CA GLU A 188 -3.61 25.30 -10.81
C GLU A 188 -2.92 25.24 -9.45
N LEU A 189 -1.78 24.55 -9.39
CA LEU A 189 -0.94 24.53 -8.20
C LEU A 189 -0.35 25.93 -7.99
N THR A 190 -0.45 26.46 -6.77
CA THR A 190 0.04 27.81 -6.45
C THR A 190 1.03 27.78 -5.28
N GLU A 191 2.10 28.57 -5.39
CA GLU A 191 3.06 28.80 -4.28
C GLU A 191 2.58 29.90 -3.32
N ASP A 192 1.60 30.70 -3.72
CA ASP A 192 0.99 31.75 -2.90
C ASP A 192 0.14 31.12 -1.78
N SER A 193 0.71 31.07 -0.57
CA SER A 193 0.10 30.45 0.60
C SER A 193 -1.19 31.12 1.06
N SER A 194 -1.46 32.37 0.66
CA SER A 194 -2.72 33.04 0.95
C SER A 194 -3.93 32.42 0.24
N LYS A 195 -3.67 31.60 -0.79
CA LYS A 195 -4.70 30.89 -1.58
C LYS A 195 -4.86 29.43 -1.17
N TRP A 196 -4.04 28.93 -0.23
CA TRP A 196 -4.11 27.55 0.21
C TRP A 196 -5.32 27.32 1.13
N ASP A 197 -5.88 26.11 1.08
CA ASP A 197 -6.78 25.61 2.11
C ASP A 197 -5.98 25.31 3.38
N SER A 198 -5.69 26.36 4.13
CA SER A 198 -4.89 26.28 5.36
C SER A 198 -5.58 25.44 6.44
N SER A 199 -6.91 25.33 6.41
CA SER A 199 -7.64 24.49 7.36
C SER A 199 -7.35 23.03 7.12
N LEU A 200 -7.50 22.57 5.88
CA LEU A 200 -7.19 21.20 5.47
C LEU A 200 -5.73 20.85 5.74
N LEU A 201 -4.79 21.73 5.34
CA LEU A 201 -3.36 21.47 5.50
C LEU A 201 -2.96 21.36 6.98
N ASN A 202 -3.45 22.25 7.84
CA ASN A 202 -3.19 22.20 9.28
C ASN A 202 -3.82 20.95 9.93
N GLU A 203 -4.99 20.53 9.47
CA GLU A 203 -5.61 19.28 9.95
C GLU A 203 -4.74 18.06 9.61
N LEU A 204 -4.25 17.97 8.37
CA LEU A 204 -3.36 16.89 7.94
C LEU A 204 -2.05 16.88 8.75
N ASP A 205 -1.48 18.06 9.02
CA ASP A 205 -0.27 18.18 9.85
C ASP A 205 -0.51 17.73 11.28
N ALA A 206 -1.63 18.12 11.89
CA ALA A 206 -1.99 17.68 13.24
C ALA A 206 -2.25 16.17 13.30
N ARG A 207 -2.86 15.60 12.25
CA ARG A 207 -3.21 14.18 12.18
C ARG A 207 -2.01 13.28 11.97
N GLU A 208 -1.04 13.70 11.16
CA GLU A 208 0.16 12.90 10.81
C GLU A 208 1.37 13.21 11.69
N ASN A 209 1.17 14.00 12.75
CA ASN A 209 2.23 14.31 13.70
C ASN A 209 2.65 13.04 14.47
N MET A 210 3.93 12.67 14.38
CA MET A 210 4.49 11.50 15.05
C MET A 210 4.66 11.71 16.56
N ASP A 211 4.82 12.95 17.00
CA ASP A 211 5.17 13.32 18.37
C ASP A 211 3.95 13.83 19.17
N ASP A 212 2.84 14.13 18.50
CA ASP A 212 1.65 14.71 19.12
C ASP A 212 0.37 13.92 18.80
N ASN A 213 -0.18 13.26 19.83
CA ASN A 213 -1.39 12.46 19.71
C ASN A 213 -2.67 13.23 20.08
N ARG A 214 -2.62 14.55 20.31
CA ARG A 214 -3.79 15.35 20.71
C ARG A 214 -4.92 15.31 19.69
N TYR A 215 -4.61 15.25 18.39
CA TYR A 215 -5.61 15.09 17.32
C TYR A 215 -6.54 13.89 17.56
N TYR A 216 -6.02 12.83 18.17
CA TYR A 216 -6.74 11.58 18.37
C TYR A 216 -7.47 11.50 19.73
N SER A 217 -7.21 12.44 20.63
CA SER A 217 -7.68 12.38 22.02
C SER A 217 -9.20 12.47 22.18
N ASP A 218 -9.87 13.16 21.24
CA ASP A 218 -11.31 13.35 21.19
C ASP A 218 -12.04 12.32 20.30
N LYS A 219 -11.30 11.47 19.58
CA LYS A 219 -11.85 10.46 18.68
C LYS A 219 -12.37 9.25 19.45
N LYS A 220 -13.28 8.50 18.83
CA LYS A 220 -13.95 7.35 19.42
C LYS A 220 -13.47 6.03 18.83
N GLY A 221 -13.64 4.95 19.58
CA GLY A 221 -13.40 3.58 19.13
C GLY A 221 -12.03 3.40 18.48
N THR A 222 -12.00 2.78 17.29
CA THR A 222 -10.77 2.45 16.58
C THR A 222 -10.05 3.67 16.01
N GLU A 223 -10.75 4.80 15.86
CA GLU A 223 -10.21 6.05 15.33
C GLU A 223 -9.32 6.78 16.34
N ARG A 224 -9.43 6.45 17.64
CA ARG A 224 -8.56 6.99 18.71
C ARG A 224 -7.10 6.55 18.59
N ARG A 225 -6.82 5.50 17.81
CA ARG A 225 -5.47 4.96 17.66
C ARG A 225 -4.59 5.95 16.87
N PRO A 226 -3.50 6.48 17.47
CA PRO A 226 -2.71 7.55 16.85
C PRO A 226 -1.94 7.14 15.60
N PHE A 227 -1.56 8.13 14.80
CA PHE A 227 -0.76 7.92 13.58
C PHE A 227 0.56 7.22 13.85
N SER A 228 1.32 7.66 14.87
CA SER A 228 2.62 7.09 15.23
C SER A 228 2.52 5.60 15.53
N ASP A 229 1.50 5.19 16.27
CA ASP A 229 1.27 3.77 16.58
C ASP A 229 0.90 2.95 15.33
N ARG A 230 0.13 3.51 14.40
CA ARG A 230 -0.16 2.85 13.11
C ARG A 230 1.11 2.72 12.27
N PHE A 231 1.87 3.80 12.14
CA PHE A 231 3.13 3.85 11.40
C PHE A 231 4.13 2.81 11.91
N ILE A 232 4.29 2.71 13.23
CA ILE A 232 5.21 1.75 13.84
C ILE A 232 4.76 0.31 13.57
N LYS A 233 3.47 -0.01 13.71
CA LYS A 233 2.99 -1.37 13.40
C LYS A 233 3.16 -1.75 11.93
N GLU A 234 2.99 -0.80 11.02
CA GLU A 234 3.29 -1.01 9.59
C GLU A 234 4.78 -1.22 9.33
N ALA A 235 5.65 -0.51 10.05
CA ALA A 235 7.09 -0.70 9.98
C ALA A 235 7.51 -2.09 10.51
N VAL A 236 6.96 -2.52 11.65
CA VAL A 236 7.16 -3.86 12.21
C VAL A 236 6.69 -4.94 11.25
N TRP A 237 5.52 -4.79 10.63
CA TRP A 237 5.03 -5.75 9.64
C TRP A 237 5.91 -5.79 8.38
N THR A 238 6.38 -4.62 7.92
CA THR A 238 7.33 -4.55 6.81
C THR A 238 8.65 -5.25 7.15
N ARG A 239 9.16 -5.05 8.36
CA ARG A 239 10.34 -5.76 8.88
C ARG A 239 10.12 -7.27 8.92
N GLU A 240 8.94 -7.70 9.33
CA GLU A 240 8.60 -9.11 9.37
C GLU A 240 8.75 -9.79 7.99
N ILE A 241 8.26 -9.15 6.92
CA ILE A 241 8.49 -9.64 5.55
C ILE A 241 9.99 -9.73 5.24
N MET A 242 10.76 -8.70 5.63
CA MET A 242 12.19 -8.63 5.36
C MET A 242 13.00 -9.70 6.11
N GLU A 243 12.50 -10.18 7.25
CA GLU A 243 13.14 -11.25 8.01
C GLU A 243 12.58 -12.65 7.69
N ARG A 244 11.31 -12.73 7.24
CA ARG A 244 10.56 -13.98 7.03
C ARG A 244 9.82 -13.96 5.69
N PRO A 245 10.52 -14.15 4.57
CA PRO A 245 9.89 -14.12 3.25
C PRO A 245 8.86 -15.25 3.02
N GLU A 246 8.88 -16.32 3.83
CA GLU A 246 7.82 -17.35 3.81
C GLU A 246 6.39 -16.76 3.90
N ILE A 247 6.24 -15.61 4.59
CA ILE A 247 4.94 -14.96 4.80
C ILE A 247 4.25 -14.60 3.48
N PHE A 248 5.01 -14.17 2.47
CA PHE A 248 4.44 -13.84 1.16
C PHE A 248 4.66 -14.96 0.13
N LEU A 249 5.81 -15.66 0.18
CA LEU A 249 6.13 -16.74 -0.76
C LEU A 249 5.06 -17.84 -0.78
N GLN A 250 4.49 -18.17 0.37
CA GLN A 250 3.44 -19.18 0.49
C GLN A 250 2.18 -18.89 -0.36
N TYR A 251 1.96 -17.62 -0.74
CA TYR A 251 0.77 -17.20 -1.48
C TYR A 251 1.00 -17.05 -2.98
N ILE A 252 2.25 -17.00 -3.46
CA ILE A 252 2.54 -16.68 -4.87
C ILE A 252 2.07 -17.78 -5.83
N ASN A 253 1.78 -18.98 -5.33
CA ASN A 253 1.21 -20.07 -6.13
C ASN A 253 -0.19 -19.74 -6.71
N ARG A 254 -0.91 -18.80 -6.08
CA ARG A 254 -2.23 -18.32 -6.53
C ARG A 254 -2.13 -17.35 -7.71
N ILE A 255 -0.93 -16.85 -8.02
CA ILE A 255 -0.69 -16.02 -9.21
C ILE A 255 -0.69 -16.94 -10.44
N ASN A 256 -1.40 -16.53 -11.49
CA ASN A 256 -1.49 -17.31 -12.73
C ASN A 256 -0.30 -17.07 -13.68
N ASN A 257 0.26 -15.87 -13.65
CA ASN A 257 1.37 -15.48 -14.50
C ASN A 257 2.70 -16.12 -14.05
N ASN A 258 3.22 -17.04 -14.85
CA ASN A 258 4.49 -17.71 -14.57
C ASN A 258 5.71 -16.77 -14.65
N GLU A 259 5.71 -15.80 -15.57
CA GLU A 259 6.81 -14.81 -15.66
C GLU A 259 6.86 -13.96 -14.39
N ARG A 260 5.70 -13.58 -13.85
CA ARG A 260 5.63 -12.88 -12.56
C ARG A 260 6.18 -13.73 -11.43
N ILE A 261 5.80 -15.00 -11.34
CA ILE A 261 6.34 -15.89 -10.30
C ILE A 261 7.87 -16.00 -10.42
N GLU A 262 8.41 -16.19 -11.62
CA GLU A 262 9.87 -16.22 -11.83
C GLU A 262 10.55 -14.91 -11.40
N ALA A 263 9.97 -13.76 -11.73
CA ALA A 263 10.50 -12.46 -11.30
C ALA A 263 10.47 -12.30 -9.76
N ILE A 264 9.41 -12.77 -9.10
CA ILE A 264 9.33 -12.78 -7.63
C ILE A 264 10.44 -13.66 -7.02
N LEU A 265 10.68 -14.83 -7.60
CA LEU A 265 11.74 -15.73 -7.16
C LEU A 265 13.13 -15.14 -7.41
N ASP A 266 13.34 -14.42 -8.51
CA ASP A 266 14.57 -13.66 -8.77
C ASP A 266 14.82 -12.58 -7.73
N ILE A 267 13.79 -11.80 -7.38
CA ILE A 267 13.89 -10.77 -6.35
C ILE A 267 14.20 -11.40 -4.99
N THR A 268 13.55 -12.53 -4.69
CA THR A 268 13.77 -13.27 -3.45
C THR A 268 15.22 -13.76 -3.35
N GLU A 269 15.78 -14.34 -4.41
CA GLU A 269 17.16 -14.83 -4.41
C GLU A 269 18.18 -13.67 -4.28
N LYS A 270 17.87 -12.48 -4.80
CA LYS A 270 18.71 -11.28 -4.61
C LYS A 270 18.69 -10.75 -3.17
N LEU A 271 17.51 -10.77 -2.53
CA LEU A 271 17.32 -10.26 -1.17
C LEU A 271 17.75 -11.27 -0.08
N TRP A 272 17.59 -12.57 -0.36
CA TRP A 272 17.96 -13.68 0.51
C TRP A 272 18.71 -14.77 -0.27
N PRO A 273 20.00 -14.54 -0.61
CA PRO A 273 20.79 -15.50 -1.38
C PRO A 273 20.83 -16.89 -0.74
N GLY A 274 20.56 -17.92 -1.53
CA GLY A 274 20.57 -19.32 -1.14
C GLY A 274 19.35 -19.78 -0.35
N LEU A 275 18.42 -18.88 0.01
CA LEU A 275 17.28 -19.22 0.87
C LEU A 275 16.35 -20.25 0.22
N LEU A 276 15.99 -20.04 -1.05
CA LEU A 276 15.05 -20.90 -1.77
C LEU A 276 15.51 -22.36 -1.76
N LYS A 277 16.80 -22.58 -2.06
CA LYS A 277 17.38 -23.93 -2.10
C LYS A 277 17.63 -24.49 -0.70
N SER A 278 18.26 -23.72 0.19
CA SER A 278 18.73 -24.23 1.48
C SER A 278 17.63 -24.46 2.51
N LYS A 279 16.61 -23.59 2.54
CA LYS A 279 15.50 -23.67 3.49
C LYS A 279 14.30 -24.41 2.91
N TYR A 280 13.94 -24.11 1.66
CA TYR A 280 12.69 -24.60 1.07
C TYR A 280 12.87 -25.69 0.01
N ASN A 281 14.10 -26.13 -0.27
CA ASN A 281 14.41 -27.14 -1.28
C ASN A 281 13.91 -26.77 -2.71
N ILE A 282 13.76 -25.47 -2.98
CA ILE A 282 13.38 -24.94 -4.29
C ILE A 282 14.67 -24.72 -5.10
N ASP A 283 14.93 -25.61 -6.07
CA ASP A 283 16.06 -25.51 -7.01
C ASP A 283 15.55 -25.10 -8.40
N ARG A 284 15.58 -23.79 -8.64
CA ARG A 284 15.07 -23.16 -9.86
C ARG A 284 15.74 -23.64 -11.16
N ASN A 285 16.96 -24.19 -11.07
CA ASN A 285 17.66 -24.71 -12.25
C ASN A 285 17.22 -26.13 -12.62
N ASN A 286 16.66 -26.86 -11.66
CA ASN A 286 16.33 -28.28 -11.79
C ASN A 286 14.82 -28.57 -11.72
N GLN A 287 14.04 -27.62 -11.21
CA GLN A 287 12.59 -27.74 -11.04
C GLN A 287 11.87 -26.76 -11.98
N GLY A 288 10.89 -27.27 -12.73
CA GLY A 288 10.01 -26.41 -13.53
C GLY A 288 8.99 -25.67 -12.66
N ILE A 289 8.46 -24.55 -13.18
CA ILE A 289 7.53 -23.67 -12.47
C ILE A 289 6.32 -24.39 -11.85
N LYS A 290 5.79 -25.42 -12.52
CA LYS A 290 4.67 -26.24 -12.00
C LYS A 290 5.04 -26.96 -10.70
N THR A 291 6.24 -27.51 -10.62
CA THR A 291 6.76 -28.19 -9.42
C THR A 291 6.97 -27.18 -8.30
N ILE A 292 7.56 -26.02 -8.61
CA ILE A 292 7.77 -24.96 -7.63
C ILE A 292 6.42 -24.49 -7.05
N LYS A 293 5.41 -24.26 -7.91
CA LYS A 293 4.05 -23.91 -7.49
C LYS A 293 3.41 -24.91 -6.54
N SER A 294 3.68 -26.21 -6.67
CA SER A 294 3.17 -27.21 -5.73
C SER A 294 3.88 -27.21 -4.38
N MET A 295 5.12 -26.71 -4.29
CA MET A 295 5.90 -26.66 -3.04
C MET A 295 5.56 -25.42 -2.19
N LEU A 296 5.21 -24.30 -2.83
CA LEU A 296 4.96 -23.03 -2.13
C LEU A 296 3.88 -23.10 -1.03
N PRO A 297 2.75 -23.82 -1.19
CA PRO A 297 1.76 -23.96 -0.11
C PRO A 297 2.28 -24.70 1.12
N GLU A 298 3.30 -25.53 1.00
CA GLU A 298 3.87 -26.28 2.13
C GLU A 298 4.54 -25.34 3.14
N LEU A 299 4.96 -24.15 2.67
CA LEU A 299 5.53 -23.09 3.51
C LEU A 299 4.55 -22.54 4.55
N ILE A 300 3.24 -22.75 4.36
CA ILE A 300 2.20 -22.36 5.34
C ILE A 300 2.44 -23.03 6.69
N GLY A 301 2.95 -24.27 6.69
CA GLY A 301 3.24 -25.02 7.91
C GLY A 301 4.44 -24.50 8.71
N GLU A 302 5.34 -23.70 8.10
CA GLU A 302 6.57 -23.23 8.73
C GLU A 302 6.41 -21.91 9.49
N TYR A 303 5.36 -21.14 9.19
CA TYR A 303 5.13 -19.85 9.81
C TYR A 303 4.23 -19.96 11.04
N HIS A 304 4.82 -19.78 12.23
CA HIS A 304 4.12 -19.83 13.51
C HIS A 304 3.84 -18.46 14.12
N GLY A 305 3.91 -17.39 13.33
CA GLY A 305 3.85 -16.02 13.84
C GLY A 305 5.14 -15.59 14.56
N ILE A 306 5.17 -14.32 14.96
CA ILE A 306 6.16 -13.76 15.88
C ILE A 306 5.53 -13.56 17.25
N SER A 307 6.30 -13.82 18.31
CA SER A 307 5.80 -13.64 19.68
C SER A 307 5.60 -12.16 20.01
N GLU A 308 4.70 -11.88 20.95
CA GLU A 308 4.44 -10.50 21.41
C GLU A 308 5.69 -9.81 21.96
N ASP A 309 6.61 -10.55 22.59
CA ASP A 309 7.90 -10.03 23.06
C ASP A 309 8.78 -9.56 21.89
N VAL A 310 8.78 -10.31 20.78
CA VAL A 310 9.54 -9.95 19.57
C VAL A 310 8.92 -8.73 18.92
N ILE A 311 7.59 -8.69 18.78
CA ILE A 311 6.85 -7.53 18.27
C ILE A 311 7.19 -6.29 19.10
N SER A 312 7.06 -6.38 20.43
CA SER A 312 7.31 -5.26 21.35
C SER A 312 8.75 -4.74 21.25
N ARG A 313 9.73 -5.65 21.11
CA ARG A 313 11.13 -5.26 20.87
C ARG A 313 11.27 -4.54 19.53
N TRP A 314 10.68 -5.05 18.46
CA TRP A 314 10.76 -4.41 17.14
C TRP A 314 10.06 -3.05 17.09
N GLU A 315 8.95 -2.89 17.79
CA GLU A 315 8.30 -1.57 17.95
C GLU A 315 9.23 -0.58 18.65
N ASN A 316 9.97 -1.02 19.68
CA ASN A 316 10.96 -0.17 20.37
C ASN A 316 12.17 0.13 19.47
N ASP A 317 12.65 -0.84 18.70
CA ASP A 317 13.72 -0.64 17.72
C ASP A 317 13.33 0.43 16.71
N GLU A 318 12.11 0.34 16.14
CA GLU A 318 11.61 1.32 15.17
C GLU A 318 11.44 2.72 15.77
N ARG A 319 10.93 2.83 17.02
CA ARG A 319 10.87 4.11 17.74
C ARG A 319 12.26 4.74 17.94
N SER A 320 13.28 3.90 18.08
CA SER A 320 14.65 4.34 18.38
C SER A 320 15.54 4.45 17.15
N GLY A 321 15.03 4.11 15.96
CA GLY A 321 15.82 4.04 14.72
C GLY A 321 16.86 2.91 14.70
N ASN A 322 16.71 1.88 15.53
CA ASN A 322 17.67 0.78 15.68
C ASN A 322 17.29 -0.43 14.81
N ILE A 323 17.04 -0.19 13.52
CA ILE A 323 16.68 -1.25 12.58
C ILE A 323 17.94 -2.08 12.24
N PRO A 324 17.88 -3.42 12.19
CA PRO A 324 19.02 -4.23 11.77
C PRO A 324 19.52 -3.85 10.37
N VAL A 325 20.84 -3.78 10.22
CA VAL A 325 21.51 -3.36 8.97
C VAL A 325 21.11 -4.26 7.79
N GLU A 326 20.91 -5.55 8.03
CA GLU A 326 20.46 -6.50 7.00
C GLU A 326 19.07 -6.16 6.48
N VAL A 327 18.15 -5.78 7.37
CA VAL A 327 16.79 -5.35 7.02
C VAL A 327 16.85 -4.03 6.25
N GLU A 328 17.64 -3.07 6.71
CA GLU A 328 17.84 -1.82 6.00
C GLU A 328 18.41 -2.03 4.59
N ASN A 329 19.40 -2.90 4.43
CA ASN A 329 20.03 -3.17 3.13
C ASN A 329 19.02 -3.78 2.16
N ARG A 330 18.15 -4.69 2.62
CA ARG A 330 17.05 -5.24 1.80
C ARG A 330 16.05 -4.17 1.40
N LEU A 331 15.68 -3.29 2.34
CA LEU A 331 14.78 -2.18 2.06
C LEU A 331 15.39 -1.16 1.09
N LYS A 332 16.70 -0.88 1.19
CA LYS A 332 17.44 -0.02 0.25
C LYS A 332 17.57 -0.65 -1.14
N PHE A 333 17.74 -1.97 -1.22
CA PHE A 333 17.71 -2.68 -2.49
C PHE A 333 16.34 -2.54 -3.18
N LEU A 334 15.27 -2.54 -2.39
CA LEU A 334 13.93 -2.30 -2.91
C LEU A 334 13.72 -0.81 -3.21
N GLY A 335 14.21 0.13 -2.41
CA GLY A 335 14.00 1.59 -2.51
C GLY A 335 14.26 2.22 -3.86
#